data_AF-A0A1Q5PLU4-F1
#
_entry.id   AF-A0A1Q5PLU4-F1
#
_cell.length_a   1.000
_cell.length_b   1.000
_cell.length_c   1.000
_cell.angle_alpha   90.00
_cell.angle_beta   90.00
_cell.angle_gamma   90.00
#
_symmetry.space_group_name_H-M   'P 1'
#
loop_
_entity.id
_entity.type
_entity.pdbx_description
1 polymer ?
#
loop_
_entity_poly.entity_id
_entity_poly.type
_entity_poly.pdbx_seq_one_letter_code
_entity_poly.pdbx_strand_id
1 'polypeptide(L)'
;MFVSKCPRNQKARLLEVPVEPRYRLRLQELGLRPGVEFTVVNRSAFGGVVLNVHGARVAVDARTAKKLLAEPIKTEPVEETTEATSSASAKTTLKPALA
;
A
#
# COMPACT_ATOMS: atom_id res chain seq x y z
N MET A 1 -11.26 -4.23 -11.48
CA MET A 1 -10.70 -5.42 -10.79
C MET A 1 -10.96 -5.34 -9.29
N PHE A 2 -10.79 -6.42 -8.52
CA PHE A 2 -10.88 -6.36 -7.05
C PHE A 2 -9.54 -5.97 -6.43
N VAL A 3 -9.56 -5.31 -5.29
CA VAL A 3 -8.33 -4.97 -4.53
C VAL A 3 -7.53 -6.24 -4.19
N SER A 4 -8.21 -7.34 -3.85
CA SER A 4 -7.57 -8.65 -3.63
C SER A 4 -6.79 -9.21 -4.82
N LYS A 5 -7.03 -8.72 -6.05
CA LYS A 5 -6.33 -9.13 -7.28
C LYS A 5 -5.33 -8.08 -7.80
N CYS A 6 -5.22 -6.92 -7.15
CA CYS A 6 -4.29 -5.87 -7.56
C CYS A 6 -2.83 -6.29 -7.31
N PRO A 7 -1.93 -6.21 -8.30
CA PRO A 7 -0.54 -6.60 -8.10
C PRO A 7 0.16 -5.67 -7.09
N ARG A 8 1.21 -6.18 -6.45
CA ARG A 8 2.01 -5.40 -5.50
C ARG A 8 2.74 -4.27 -6.22
N ASN A 9 2.97 -3.17 -5.52
CA ASN A 9 3.68 -1.98 -6.01
C ASN A 9 3.07 -1.28 -7.24
N GLN A 10 1.84 -1.64 -7.64
CA GLN A 10 1.12 -0.92 -8.70
C GLN A 10 0.13 0.08 -8.09
N LYS A 11 0.05 1.28 -8.70
CA LYS A 11 -1.00 2.26 -8.36
C LYS A 11 -2.35 1.80 -8.90
N ALA A 12 -3.38 1.96 -8.09
CA ALA A 12 -4.76 1.71 -8.46
C ALA A 12 -5.67 2.77 -7.85
N ARG A 13 -6.80 3.03 -8.50
CA ARG A 13 -7.84 3.92 -8.01
C ARG A 13 -9.00 3.10 -7.48
N LEU A 14 -9.46 3.40 -6.28
CA LEU A 14 -10.60 2.76 -5.66
C LEU A 14 -11.88 3.27 -6.34
N LEU A 15 -12.69 2.37 -6.87
CA LEU A 15 -13.94 2.71 -7.56
C LEU A 15 -15.11 2.67 -6.58
N GLU A 16 -15.25 1.56 -5.86
CA GLU A 16 -16.39 1.34 -4.98
C GLU A 16 -16.00 0.61 -3.70
N VAL A 17 -16.73 0.97 -2.64
CA VAL A 17 -16.57 0.42 -1.29
C VAL A 17 -17.92 -0.14 -0.84
N PRO A 18 -18.30 -1.35 -1.29
CA PRO A 18 -19.58 -1.97 -0.97
C PRO A 18 -19.55 -2.54 0.46
N VAL A 19 -19.65 -1.63 1.45
CA VAL A 19 -19.76 -1.96 2.87
C VAL A 19 -21.10 -1.51 3.43
N GLU A 20 -21.49 -2.13 4.54
CA GLU A 20 -22.68 -1.70 5.27
C GLU A 20 -22.54 -0.25 5.76
N PRO A 21 -23.64 0.54 5.80
CA PRO A 21 -23.60 1.95 6.16
C PRO A 21 -22.87 2.27 7.47
N ARG A 22 -22.97 1.37 8.46
CA ARG A 22 -22.29 1.50 9.78
C ARG A 22 -20.77 1.57 9.69
N TYR A 23 -20.15 1.01 8.65
CA TYR A 23 -18.69 1.00 8.47
C TYR A 23 -18.20 2.10 7.51
N ARG A 24 -19.12 2.80 6.84
CA ARG A 24 -18.79 3.78 5.80
C ARG A 24 -18.00 4.97 6.35
N LEU A 25 -18.44 5.52 7.48
CA LEU A 25 -17.76 6.66 8.12
C LEU A 25 -16.32 6.30 8.50
N ARG A 26 -16.13 5.15 9.16
CA ARG A 26 -14.81 4.70 9.60
C ARG A 26 -13.85 4.51 8.43
N LEU A 27 -14.32 3.96 7.31
CA LEU A 27 -13.48 3.81 6.11
C LEU A 27 -13.12 5.15 5.49
N GLN A 28 -14.05 6.10 5.47
CA GLN A 28 -13.78 7.46 5.00
C GLN A 28 -12.75 8.18 5.87
N GLU A 29 -12.83 8.06 7.19
CA GLU A 29 -11.82 8.57 8.14
C GLU A 29 -10.44 7.96 7.90
N LEU A 30 -10.38 6.68 7.53
CA LEU A 30 -9.14 5.98 7.16
C LEU A 30 -8.66 6.30 5.74
N GLY A 31 -9.37 7.16 5.00
CA GLY A 31 -9.03 7.56 3.63
C GLY A 31 -9.51 6.62 2.53
N LEU A 32 -10.21 5.53 2.87
CA LEU A 32 -10.79 4.56 1.91
C LEU A 32 -12.13 5.06 1.36
N ARG A 33 -12.05 5.95 0.38
CA ARG A 33 -13.21 6.52 -0.34
C ARG A 33 -13.13 6.25 -1.85
N PRO A 34 -14.27 6.10 -2.54
CA PRO A 34 -14.30 6.12 -4.01
C PRO A 34 -13.51 7.29 -4.58
N GLY A 35 -12.73 7.02 -5.63
CA GLY A 35 -11.82 7.97 -6.28
C GLY A 35 -10.42 8.05 -5.67
N VAL A 36 -10.17 7.45 -4.50
CA VAL A 36 -8.83 7.52 -3.88
C VAL A 36 -7.82 6.64 -4.61
N GLU A 37 -6.60 7.15 -4.74
CA GLU A 37 -5.47 6.38 -5.25
C GLU A 37 -4.75 5.65 -4.12
N PHE A 38 -4.29 4.44 -4.41
CA PHE A 38 -3.54 3.62 -3.46
C PHE A 38 -2.51 2.74 -4.16
N THR A 39 -1.58 2.20 -3.38
CA THR A 39 -0.66 1.14 -3.81
C THR A 39 -0.77 -0.07 -2.89
N VAL A 40 -0.70 -1.27 -3.45
CA VAL A 40 -0.64 -2.50 -2.64
C VAL A 40 0.80 -2.71 -2.18
N VAL A 41 1.08 -2.45 -0.91
CA VAL A 41 2.43 -2.57 -0.33
C VAL A 41 2.72 -4.02 0.04
N ASN A 42 1.75 -4.68 0.66
CA ASN A 42 1.92 -6.05 1.14
C ASN A 42 0.64 -6.87 1.01
N ARG A 43 0.82 -8.19 0.99
CA ARG A 43 -0.24 -9.19 1.04
C ARG A 43 0.02 -10.10 2.23
N SER A 44 -0.99 -10.28 3.06
CA SER A 44 -0.95 -11.20 4.19
C SER A 44 -1.14 -12.65 3.71
N ALA A 45 -0.58 -13.60 4.47
CA ALA A 45 -0.74 -15.03 4.22
C ALA A 45 -2.22 -15.48 4.21
N PHE A 46 -3.07 -14.79 4.98
CA PHE A 46 -4.50 -15.11 5.08
C PHE A 46 -5.39 -14.35 4.06
N GLY A 47 -4.78 -13.71 3.06
CA GLY A 47 -5.50 -13.02 1.98
C GLY A 47 -5.92 -11.58 2.30
N GLY A 48 -5.55 -11.04 3.46
CA GLY A 48 -5.60 -9.61 3.72
C GLY A 48 -4.57 -8.84 2.90
N VAL A 49 -4.76 -7.53 2.74
CA VAL A 49 -3.88 -6.65 1.97
C VAL A 49 -3.54 -5.40 2.76
N VAL A 50 -2.34 -4.87 2.57
CA VAL A 50 -1.92 -3.58 3.14
C VAL A 50 -1.86 -2.58 1.99
N LEU A 51 -2.69 -1.55 2.08
CA LEU A 51 -2.76 -0.46 1.12
C LEU A 51 -1.99 0.74 1.66
N ASN A 52 -1.23 1.41 0.82
CA ASN A 52 -0.74 2.75 1.10
C ASN A 52 -1.64 3.76 0.40
N VAL A 53 -2.32 4.58 1.20
CA VAL A 53 -3.27 5.60 0.79
C VAL A 53 -2.75 6.93 1.31
N HIS A 54 -2.29 7.83 0.43
CA HIS A 54 -1.73 9.14 0.81
C HIS A 54 -0.66 9.07 1.93
N GLY A 55 0.20 8.04 1.93
CA GLY A 55 1.25 7.85 2.95
C GLY A 55 0.79 7.07 4.19
N ALA A 56 -0.52 6.87 4.38
CA ALA A 56 -1.05 6.05 5.46
C ALA A 56 -1.16 4.57 5.05
N ARG A 57 -0.70 3.67 5.92
CA ARG A 57 -0.82 2.21 5.72
C ARG A 57 -2.12 1.71 6.34
N VAL A 58 -3.03 1.22 5.50
CA VAL A 58 -4.33 0.69 5.92
C VAL A 58 -4.36 -0.82 5.65
N ALA A 59 -4.53 -1.60 6.71
CA ALA A 59 -4.74 -3.04 6.60
C ALA A 59 -6.21 -3.33 6.30
N VAL A 60 -6.46 -4.10 5.25
CA VAL A 60 -7.80 -4.54 4.83
C VAL A 60 -7.85 -6.05 4.91
N ASP A 61 -8.85 -6.58 5.61
CA ASP A 61 -9.04 -8.02 5.75
C ASP A 61 -9.43 -8.69 4.42
N ALA A 62 -9.30 -10.01 4.35
CA ALA A 62 -9.56 -10.77 3.14
C ALA A 62 -11.01 -10.67 2.65
N ARG A 63 -11.99 -10.55 3.57
CA ARG A 63 -13.42 -10.46 3.21
C ARG A 63 -13.72 -9.11 2.59
N THR A 64 -13.18 -8.04 3.15
CA THR A 64 -13.34 -6.67 2.62
C THR A 64 -12.59 -6.51 1.29
N ALA A 65 -11.33 -6.96 1.21
CA ALA A 65 -10.50 -6.82 0.01
C ALA A 65 -11.08 -7.54 -1.24
N LYS A 66 -11.85 -8.61 -1.03
CA LYS A 66 -12.56 -9.33 -2.10
C LYS A 66 -13.78 -8.59 -2.65
N LYS A 67 -14.28 -7.59 -1.93
CA LYS A 67 -15.46 -6.80 -2.32
C LYS A 67 -15.10 -5.44 -2.90
N LEU A 68 -13.99 -4.85 -2.47
CA LEU A 68 -13.53 -3.55 -2.96
C LEU A 68 -13.18 -3.59 -4.44
N LEU A 69 -13.76 -2.69 -5.22
CA LEU A 69 -13.49 -2.53 -6.64
C LEU A 69 -12.46 -1.43 -6.86
N ALA A 70 -11.49 -1.71 -7.74
CA ALA A 70 -10.43 -0.80 -8.11
C ALA A 70 -10.07 -0.94 -9.60
N GLU A 71 -9.50 0.11 -10.16
CA GLU A 71 -8.92 0.10 -11.49
C GLU A 71 -7.42 0.38 -11.43
N PRO A 72 -6.60 -0.30 -12.26
CA PRO A 72 -5.18 0.00 -12.32
C PRO A 72 -4.99 1.38 -12.95
N ILE A 73 -4.16 2.20 -12.33
CA ILE A 73 -3.69 3.43 -12.95
C ILE A 73 -2.37 3.10 -13.63
N LYS A 74 -2.31 3.30 -14.95
CA LYS A 74 -1.03 3.32 -15.65
C LYS A 74 -0.25 4.50 -15.10
N THR A 75 0.67 4.21 -14.19
CA THR A 75 1.67 5.18 -13.81
C THR A 75 2.74 5.06 -14.88
N GLU A 76 2.86 6.07 -15.73
CA GLU A 76 4.14 6.32 -16.38
C GLU A 76 5.17 6.47 -15.25
N PRO A 77 6.31 5.77 -15.29
CA PRO A 77 7.24 5.73 -14.18
C PRO A 77 7.65 7.17 -13.88
N VAL A 78 7.12 7.73 -12.80
CA VAL A 78 7.67 8.93 -12.20
C VAL A 78 8.99 8.47 -11.64
N GLU A 79 10.08 8.89 -12.31
CA GLU A 79 11.45 8.70 -11.87
C GLU A 79 11.51 8.94 -10.35
N GLU A 80 12.06 7.94 -9.66
CA GLU A 80 12.44 8.08 -8.27
C GLU A 80 13.50 9.18 -8.19
N THR A 81 13.08 10.43 -7.98
CA THR A 81 13.99 11.44 -7.44
C THR A 81 14.32 11.00 -6.03
N THR A 82 15.49 10.42 -5.91
CA THR A 82 16.21 10.08 -4.70
C THR A 82 16.36 11.33 -3.82
N GLU A 83 15.37 11.61 -2.98
CA GLU A 83 15.62 12.41 -1.78
C GLU A 83 16.21 11.52 -0.70
N ALA A 84 17.50 11.24 -0.90
CA ALA A 84 18.39 10.95 0.20
C ALA A 84 18.51 12.22 1.06
N THR A 85 18.12 12.14 2.34
CA THR A 85 18.88 12.78 3.43
C THR A 85 18.64 12.03 4.74
N SER A 86 19.68 11.26 5.09
CA SER A 86 20.26 11.14 6.43
C SER A 86 19.38 10.64 7.59
N SER A 87 19.60 9.37 7.97
CA SER A 87 20.17 9.12 9.30
C SER A 87 21.19 7.99 9.23
N ALA A 88 22.40 8.32 9.67
CA ALA A 88 23.60 7.52 9.59
C ALA A 88 23.52 6.27 10.48
N SER A 89 23.99 5.13 9.96
CA SER A 89 24.49 4.03 10.77
C SER A 89 25.81 3.56 10.18
N ALA A 90 26.89 4.02 10.79
CA ALA A 90 28.27 3.71 10.45
C ALA A 90 28.52 2.20 10.43
N LYS A 91 29.08 1.70 9.33
CA LYS A 91 29.68 0.37 9.24
C LYS A 91 31.16 0.49 9.54
N THR A 92 31.62 -0.03 10.68
CA THR A 92 33.04 -0.35 10.89
C THR A 92 33.19 -1.85 10.83
N THR A 93 33.64 -2.32 9.66
CA THR A 93 34.10 -3.68 9.41
C THR A 93 35.50 -3.84 10.02
N LEU A 94 35.64 -4.68 11.04
CA LEU A 94 36.92 -5.23 11.47
C LEU A 94 37.02 -6.68 10.94
N LYS A 95 38.00 -6.93 10.08
CA LYS A 95 38.52 -8.27 9.77
C LYS A 95 39.99 -8.32 10.22
N PRO A 96 40.49 -9.48 10.69
CA PRO A 96 41.72 -9.58 11.47
C PRO A 96 42.97 -9.55 10.57
N ALA A 97 44.05 -8.96 11.08
CA ALA A 97 45.38 -9.07 10.51
C ALA A 97 46.12 -10.24 11.17
N LEU A 98 46.57 -11.18 10.33
CA LEU A 98 47.49 -12.27 10.65
C LEU A 98 48.92 -11.72 10.53
N ALA A 99 49.76 -11.96 11.55
CA ALA A 99 51.21 -11.90 11.48
C ALA A 99 51.77 -12.95 12.45
#